data_AF-A0A0D7AW48-F1
#
_entry.id   AF-A0A0D7AW48-F1
#
_cell.length_a   1.000
_cell.length_b   1.000
_cell.length_c   1.000
_cell.angle_alpha   90.00
_cell.angle_beta   90.00
_cell.angle_gamma   90.00
#
_symmetry.space_group_name_H-M   'P 1'
#
loop_
_entity.id
_entity.type
_entity.pdbx_description
1 polymer ?
#
loop_
_entity_poly.entity_id
_entity_poly.type
_entity_poly.pdbx_seq_one_letter_code
_entity_poly.pdbx_strand_id
1 'polypeptide(L)'
;MSSSWPQTIISNLEMADQFRAYDFENDIQFQQGMASILSQNPAPDVLMNAKLFYFNRIAGVSLTPADIHSQSASESSSVTEDTPQTLTFAQLKDLIESGRTDEIPNNKPISGELNTAPPSVSLASARRKPWEKGEGTESNV
;
A
#
# COMPACT_ATOMS: atom_id res chain seq x y z
N MET A 1 -6.66 -21.44 -47.50
CA MET A 1 -6.57 -19.98 -47.24
C MET A 1 -7.23 -19.71 -45.90
N SER A 2 -6.62 -18.84 -45.10
CA SER A 2 -6.98 -18.46 -43.71
C SER A 2 -6.70 -19.48 -42.60
N SER A 3 -5.42 -19.60 -42.25
CA SER A 3 -5.03 -19.99 -40.89
C SER A 3 -5.35 -18.83 -39.95
N SER A 4 -6.52 -18.90 -39.31
CA SER A 4 -6.87 -18.03 -38.18
C SER A 4 -5.94 -18.39 -37.03
N TRP A 5 -5.00 -17.51 -36.71
CA TRP A 5 -4.16 -17.65 -35.52
C TRP A 5 -5.05 -17.64 -34.28
N PRO A 6 -4.84 -18.54 -33.30
CA PRO A 6 -5.53 -18.42 -32.03
C PRO A 6 -4.97 -17.16 -31.34
N GLN A 7 -5.83 -16.17 -31.10
CA GLN A 7 -5.51 -15.13 -30.12
C GLN A 7 -5.48 -15.82 -28.77
N THR A 8 -4.29 -16.17 -28.31
CA THR A 8 -4.08 -16.63 -26.94
C THR A 8 -4.52 -15.49 -26.03
N ILE A 9 -5.62 -15.67 -25.33
CA ILE A 9 -5.99 -14.82 -24.19
C ILE A 9 -4.97 -15.19 -23.11
N ILE A 10 -3.79 -14.58 -23.16
CA ILE A 10 -2.80 -14.71 -22.10
C ILE A 10 -3.43 -14.05 -20.87
N SER A 11 -3.56 -14.82 -19.80
CA SER A 11 -4.23 -14.36 -18.58
C SER A 11 -3.32 -13.36 -17.85
N ASN A 12 -3.92 -12.35 -17.18
CA ASN A 12 -3.15 -11.37 -16.38
C ASN A 12 -2.19 -12.03 -15.38
N LEU A 13 -2.50 -13.25 -14.91
CA LEU A 13 -1.66 -14.04 -14.02
C LEU A 13 -0.32 -14.43 -14.66
N GLU A 14 -0.34 -14.90 -15.90
CA GLU A 14 0.85 -15.33 -16.63
C GLU A 14 1.74 -14.13 -17.00
N MET A 15 1.11 -12.98 -17.25
CA MET A 15 1.79 -11.71 -17.49
C MET A 15 2.45 -11.17 -16.21
N ALA A 16 1.85 -11.37 -15.03
CA ALA A 16 2.45 -11.00 -13.75
C ALA A 16 3.69 -11.86 -13.44
N ASP A 17 3.67 -13.16 -13.77
CA ASP A 17 4.83 -14.04 -13.64
C ASP A 17 5.97 -13.62 -14.58
N GLN A 18 5.65 -13.30 -15.84
CA GLN A 18 6.63 -12.76 -16.80
C GLN A 18 7.20 -11.42 -16.36
N PHE A 19 6.38 -10.53 -15.78
CA PHE A 19 6.85 -9.27 -15.22
C PHE A 19 7.91 -9.50 -14.14
N ARG A 20 7.69 -10.47 -13.25
CA ARG A 20 8.62 -10.79 -12.14
C ARG A 20 9.93 -11.41 -12.63
N ALA A 21 9.86 -12.21 -13.70
CA ALA A 21 11.03 -12.83 -14.32
C ALA A 21 11.79 -11.88 -15.26
N TYR A 22 11.23 -10.71 -15.59
CA TYR A 22 11.83 -9.76 -16.51
C TYR A 22 13.08 -9.10 -15.93
N ASP A 23 14.16 -9.13 -16.70
CA ASP A 23 15.44 -8.53 -16.30
C ASP A 23 15.47 -7.03 -16.60
N PHE A 24 14.87 -6.25 -15.70
CA PHE A 24 14.92 -4.79 -15.76
C PHE A 24 16.33 -4.23 -15.51
N GLU A 25 17.25 -5.00 -14.94
CA GLU A 25 18.59 -4.51 -14.61
C GLU A 25 19.52 -4.50 -15.83
N ASN A 26 19.33 -5.38 -16.80
CA ASN A 26 20.16 -5.39 -18.01
C ASN A 26 19.52 -4.70 -19.23
N ASP A 27 18.30 -4.16 -19.09
CA ASP A 27 17.61 -3.46 -20.17
C ASP A 27 18.06 -1.99 -20.28
N ILE A 28 18.87 -1.70 -21.30
CA ILE A 28 19.42 -0.36 -21.57
C ILE A 28 18.31 0.68 -21.81
N GLN A 29 17.23 0.32 -22.52
CA GLN A 29 16.15 1.27 -22.82
C GLN A 29 15.40 1.67 -21.56
N PHE A 30 15.11 0.68 -20.72
CA PHE A 30 14.48 0.90 -19.43
C PHE A 30 15.37 1.74 -18.51
N GLN A 31 16.65 1.39 -18.37
CA GLN A 31 17.59 2.13 -17.51
C GLN A 31 17.73 3.60 -17.91
N GLN A 32 17.84 3.89 -19.21
CA GLN A 32 17.94 5.26 -19.71
C GLN A 32 16.67 6.07 -19.37
N GLY A 33 15.48 5.48 -19.55
CA GLY A 33 14.22 6.12 -19.18
C GLY A 33 14.07 6.31 -17.66
N MET A 34 14.45 5.29 -16.88
CA MET A 34 14.33 5.29 -15.43
C MET A 34 15.27 6.30 -14.77
N ALA A 35 16.49 6.50 -15.30
CA ALA A 35 17.43 7.50 -14.79
C ALA A 35 16.85 8.92 -14.79
N SER A 36 16.09 9.29 -15.83
CA SER A 36 15.43 10.60 -15.92
C SER A 36 14.25 10.76 -14.94
N ILE A 37 13.61 9.66 -14.53
CA ILE A 37 12.47 9.67 -13.62
C ILE A 37 12.97 9.71 -12.17
N LEU A 38 13.95 8.88 -11.85
CA LEU A 38 14.55 8.81 -10.50
C LEU A 38 15.29 10.09 -10.13
N SER A 39 15.85 10.83 -11.10
CA SER A 39 16.47 12.13 -10.83
C SER A 39 15.46 13.18 -10.32
N GLN A 40 14.17 13.02 -10.63
CA GLN A 40 13.12 13.93 -10.19
C GLN A 40 12.45 13.45 -8.90
N ASN A 41 12.23 12.14 -8.77
CA ASN A 41 11.62 11.54 -7.58
C ASN A 41 12.13 10.11 -7.35
N PRO A 42 13.06 9.90 -6.39
CA PRO A 42 13.66 8.60 -6.13
C PRO A 42 12.84 7.71 -5.19
N ALA A 43 11.53 7.95 -5.04
CA ALA A 43 10.69 7.13 -4.16
C ALA A 43 10.55 5.68 -4.70
N PRO A 44 10.51 4.66 -3.81
CA PRO A 44 10.41 3.25 -4.22
C PRO A 44 9.14 2.94 -5.02
N ASP A 45 8.03 3.64 -4.72
CA ASP A 45 6.77 3.51 -5.45
C ASP A 45 6.90 3.95 -6.92
N VAL A 46 7.75 4.95 -7.19
CA VAL A 46 8.00 5.45 -8.54
C VAL A 46 8.74 4.41 -9.36
N LEU A 47 9.70 3.71 -8.76
CA LEU A 47 10.44 2.63 -9.41
C LEU A 47 9.51 1.47 -9.79
N MET A 48 8.63 1.05 -8.89
CA MET A 48 7.64 0.00 -9.18
C MET A 48 6.68 0.43 -10.30
N ASN A 49 6.14 1.65 -10.22
CA ASN A 49 5.24 2.17 -11.25
C ASN A 49 5.93 2.34 -12.62
N ALA A 50 7.21 2.72 -12.64
CA ALA A 50 7.99 2.82 -13.87
C ALA A 50 8.22 1.45 -14.52
N LYS A 51 8.55 0.42 -13.73
CA LYS A 51 8.66 -0.96 -14.22
C LYS A 51 7.35 -1.44 -14.83
N LEU A 52 6.24 -1.26 -14.10
CA LEU A 52 4.89 -1.62 -14.57
C LEU A 52 4.52 -0.90 -15.87
N PHE A 53 4.74 0.41 -15.92
CA PHE A 53 4.46 1.21 -17.11
C PHE A 53 5.27 0.73 -18.32
N TYR A 54 6.56 0.48 -18.15
CA TYR A 54 7.42 0.00 -19.23
C TYR A 54 6.98 -1.39 -19.72
N PHE A 55 6.74 -2.32 -18.80
CA PHE A 55 6.30 -3.67 -19.14
C PHE A 55 4.93 -3.68 -19.85
N ASN A 56 3.97 -2.91 -19.33
CA ASN A 56 2.65 -2.73 -19.95
C ASN A 56 2.77 -2.20 -21.38
N ARG A 57 3.69 -1.26 -21.62
CA ARG A 57 3.95 -0.69 -22.94
C ARG A 57 4.53 -1.72 -23.93
N ILE A 58 5.46 -2.57 -23.50
CA ILE A 58 6.10 -3.54 -24.40
C ILE A 58 5.22 -4.77 -24.65
N ALA A 59 4.50 -5.25 -23.64
CA ALA A 59 3.65 -6.43 -23.72
C ALA A 59 2.24 -6.12 -24.20
N GLY A 60 1.85 -4.84 -24.28
CA GLY A 60 0.50 -4.43 -24.70
C GLY A 60 -0.57 -4.80 -23.67
N VAL A 61 -0.20 -4.93 -22.41
CA VAL A 61 -1.07 -5.32 -21.29
C VAL A 61 -1.30 -4.15 -20.35
N SER A 62 -2.33 -4.27 -19.50
CA SER A 62 -2.66 -3.27 -18.49
C SER A 62 -2.62 -3.90 -17.10
N LEU A 63 -1.44 -4.35 -16.68
CA LEU A 63 -1.22 -4.85 -15.33
C LEU A 63 -1.29 -3.69 -14.33
N THR A 64 -1.94 -3.96 -13.20
CA THR A 64 -2.00 -3.05 -12.06
C THR A 64 -1.03 -3.52 -10.96
N PRO A 65 -0.62 -2.63 -10.04
CA PRO A 65 0.16 -3.03 -8.88
C PRO A 65 -0.52 -4.14 -8.06
N ALA A 66 -1.86 -4.17 -8.01
CA ALA A 66 -2.60 -5.21 -7.30
C ALA A 66 -2.36 -6.60 -7.92
N ASP A 67 -2.26 -6.69 -9.25
CA ASP A 67 -2.02 -7.95 -9.95
C ASP A 67 -0.63 -8.52 -9.61
N ILE A 68 0.39 -7.66 -9.49
CA ILE A 68 1.75 -8.06 -9.11
C ILE A 68 1.79 -8.56 -7.65
N HIS A 69 1.07 -7.93 -6.73
CA HIS A 69 1.10 -8.30 -5.30
C HIS A 69 0.20 -9.50 -4.96
N SER A 70 -0.79 -9.83 -5.81
CA SER A 70 -1.77 -10.88 -5.54
C SER A 70 -1.17 -12.29 -5.41
N GLN A 71 0.06 -12.52 -5.89
CA GLN A 71 0.76 -13.81 -5.79
C GLN A 71 1.90 -13.84 -4.76
N SER A 72 2.34 -12.72 -4.17
CA SER A 72 3.42 -12.75 -3.17
C SER A 72 2.95 -13.19 -1.78
N ALA A 73 1.67 -13.51 -1.62
CA ALA A 73 1.11 -14.04 -0.37
C ALA A 73 1.43 -15.53 -0.14
N SER A 74 2.17 -16.21 -1.02
CA SER A 74 2.48 -17.64 -0.85
C SER A 74 3.96 -18.02 -0.76
N GLU A 75 4.93 -17.16 -1.11
CA GLU A 75 6.35 -17.51 -1.03
C GLU A 75 7.22 -16.34 -0.55
N SER A 76 7.33 -16.19 0.77
CA SER A 76 8.47 -15.58 1.45
C SER A 76 8.56 -16.18 2.85
N SER A 77 9.21 -17.35 2.91
CA SER A 77 9.60 -18.01 4.14
C SER A 77 11.00 -17.54 4.54
N SER A 78 11.20 -17.30 5.85
CA SER A 78 12.44 -16.90 6.55
C SER A 78 12.75 -15.40 6.44
N VAL A 79 12.89 -14.59 7.51
CA VAL A 79 13.47 -14.77 8.85
C VAL A 79 12.92 -13.67 9.81
N THR A 80 12.36 -14.09 10.96
CA THR A 80 12.21 -13.43 12.30
C THR A 80 11.38 -12.14 12.51
N GLU A 81 10.56 -12.19 13.57
CA GLU A 81 9.76 -11.15 14.26
C GLU A 81 8.29 -10.93 13.84
N ASP A 82 7.42 -11.74 14.46
CA ASP A 82 6.12 -11.38 15.08
C ASP A 82 5.13 -10.53 14.25
N THR A 83 4.84 -10.95 13.02
CA THR A 83 3.63 -10.50 12.30
C THR A 83 2.73 -11.70 12.03
N PRO A 84 1.47 -11.69 12.51
CA PRO A 84 0.65 -12.89 12.50
C PRO A 84 0.12 -13.16 11.09
N GLN A 85 0.21 -14.42 10.70
CA GLN A 85 -0.28 -14.96 9.44
C GLN A 85 -1.70 -14.48 9.15
N THR A 86 -1.94 -13.91 7.97
CA THR A 86 -3.28 -13.49 7.56
C THR A 86 -4.12 -14.73 7.25
N LEU A 87 -5.07 -15.05 8.14
CA LEU A 87 -6.01 -16.14 7.94
C LEU A 87 -6.97 -15.83 6.77
N THR A 88 -7.40 -16.86 6.06
CA THR A 88 -8.45 -16.69 5.04
C THR A 88 -9.76 -16.28 5.70
N PHE A 89 -10.64 -15.60 4.94
CA PHE A 89 -11.93 -15.15 5.46
C PHE A 89 -12.79 -16.30 6.02
N ALA A 90 -12.76 -17.46 5.35
CA ALA A 90 -13.48 -18.66 5.82
C ALA A 90 -12.94 -19.14 7.18
N GLN A 91 -11.62 -19.21 7.32
CA GLN A 91 -10.99 -19.62 8.56
C GLN A 91 -11.23 -18.62 9.70
N LEU A 92 -11.21 -17.32 9.39
CA LEU A 92 -11.53 -16.28 10.36
C LEU A 92 -12.98 -16.39 10.85
N LYS A 93 -13.93 -16.66 9.94
CA LYS A 93 -15.33 -16.91 10.27
C LYS A 93 -15.48 -18.09 11.22
N ASP A 94 -14.81 -19.20 10.93
CA ASP A 94 -14.85 -20.41 11.78
C ASP A 94 -14.27 -20.15 13.18
N LEU A 95 -13.21 -19.34 13.30
CA LEU A 95 -12.64 -18.95 14.60
C LEU A 95 -13.60 -18.10 15.42
N ILE A 96 -14.33 -17.17 14.78
CA ILE A 96 -15.34 -16.35 15.44
C ILE A 96 -16.54 -17.22 15.87
N GLU A 97 -17.03 -18.09 14.99
CA GLU A 97 -18.18 -18.97 15.25
C GLU A 97 -17.86 -20.03 16.33
N SER A 98 -16.62 -20.52 16.39
CA SER A 98 -16.17 -21.46 17.42
C SER A 98 -15.76 -20.78 18.74
N GLY A 99 -15.83 -19.45 18.82
CA GLY A 99 -15.48 -18.69 20.03
C GLY A 99 -13.98 -18.65 20.33
N ARG A 100 -13.12 -19.05 19.39
CA ARG A 100 -11.66 -19.07 19.53
C ARG A 100 -11.07 -17.76 19.03
N THR A 101 -11.57 -16.66 19.58
CA THR A 101 -11.18 -15.29 19.17
C THR A 101 -9.76 -14.93 19.59
N ASP A 102 -9.17 -15.65 20.54
CA ASP A 102 -7.77 -15.45 20.97
C ASP A 102 -6.75 -15.92 19.91
N GLU A 103 -7.17 -16.81 18.99
CA GLU A 103 -6.35 -17.27 17.86
C GLU A 103 -6.39 -16.31 16.67
N ILE A 104 -7.19 -15.24 16.74
CA ILE A 104 -7.32 -14.26 15.66
C ILE A 104 -6.09 -13.35 15.63
N PRO A 105 -5.39 -13.26 14.47
CA PRO A 105 -4.29 -12.33 14.27
C PRO A 105 -4.61 -10.89 14.70
N ASN A 106 -3.69 -10.26 15.42
CA ASN A 106 -3.79 -8.88 15.90
C ASN A 106 -4.97 -8.59 16.84
N ASN A 107 -5.59 -9.62 17.44
CA ASN A 107 -6.61 -9.40 18.45
C ASN A 107 -5.94 -8.92 19.76
N LYS A 108 -6.21 -7.66 20.15
CA LYS A 108 -5.66 -7.08 21.38
C LYS A 108 -6.69 -7.20 22.50
N PRO A 109 -6.33 -7.79 23.66
CA PRO A 109 -7.23 -7.82 24.80
C PRO A 109 -7.46 -6.39 25.28
N ILE A 110 -8.72 -5.95 25.24
CA ILE A 110 -9.13 -4.68 25.84
C ILE A 110 -9.51 -4.99 27.28
N SER A 111 -8.80 -4.41 28.24
CA SER A 111 -9.19 -4.48 29.65
C SER A 111 -10.61 -3.91 29.80
N GLY A 112 -11.53 -4.66 30.41
CA GLY A 112 -12.88 -4.18 30.74
C GLY A 112 -12.91 -3.11 31.85
N GLU A 113 -11.75 -2.52 32.17
CA GLU A 113 -11.61 -1.46 33.15
C GLU A 113 -12.12 -0.15 32.57
N LEU A 114 -13.08 0.48 33.26
CA LEU A 114 -13.51 1.83 32.91
C LEU A 114 -12.35 2.80 33.13
N ASN A 115 -12.11 3.68 32.16
CA ASN A 115 -11.12 4.73 32.30
C ASN A 115 -11.54 5.64 33.48
N THR A 116 -10.78 5.59 34.57
CA THR A 116 -11.01 6.39 35.79
C THR A 116 -10.29 7.74 35.76
N ALA A 117 -9.51 8.02 34.71
CA ALA A 117 -8.83 9.29 34.58
C ALA A 117 -9.85 10.43 34.35
N PRO A 118 -9.57 11.64 34.86
CA PRO A 118 -10.38 12.80 34.53
C PRO A 118 -10.36 13.06 33.02
N PRO A 119 -11.43 13.64 32.46
CA PRO A 119 -11.48 13.96 31.03
C PRO A 119 -10.32 14.86 30.64
N SER A 120 -9.77 14.67 29.44
CA SER A 120 -8.69 15.50 28.91
C SER A 120 -9.14 16.95 28.78
N VAL A 121 -8.38 17.89 29.34
CA VAL A 121 -8.59 19.33 29.16
C VAL A 121 -7.82 19.82 27.93
N SER A 122 -8.43 20.70 27.13
CA SER A 122 -7.76 21.30 25.96
C SER A 122 -6.66 22.27 26.41
N LEU A 123 -5.40 21.98 26.05
CA LEU A 123 -4.26 22.90 26.21
C LEU A 123 -4.09 23.84 25.00
N ALA A 124 -4.96 23.75 23.99
CA ALA A 124 -4.87 24.58 22.81
C ALA A 124 -5.19 26.05 23.16
N SER A 125 -4.28 26.97 22.83
CA SER A 125 -4.54 28.40 22.91
C SER A 125 -5.72 28.76 22.00
N ALA A 126 -6.68 29.52 22.52
CA ALA A 126 -7.82 29.99 21.73
C ALA A 126 -7.30 30.78 20.53
N ARG A 127 -7.53 30.26 19.31
CA ARG A 127 -7.17 30.98 18.09
C ARG A 127 -7.94 32.28 18.07
N ARG A 128 -7.20 33.39 18.16
CA ARG A 128 -7.79 34.71 18.11
C ARG A 128 -8.56 34.90 16.83
N LYS A 129 -9.76 35.44 16.98
CA LYS A 129 -10.63 35.75 15.85
C LYS A 129 -10.01 36.91 15.07
N PRO A 130 -10.20 36.99 13.76
CA PRO A 130 -9.57 38.02 12.94
C PRO A 130 -9.93 39.45 13.36
N TRP A 131 -11.09 39.66 14.01
CA TRP A 131 -11.49 40.93 14.59
C TRP A 131 -10.80 41.29 15.93
N GLU A 132 -10.09 40.34 16.55
CA GLU A 132 -9.26 40.60 17.75
C GLU A 132 -7.84 41.08 17.38
N LYS A 133 -7.54 41.21 16.08
CA LYS A 133 -6.29 41.77 15.56
C LYS A 133 -6.52 43.20 15.08
N GLY A 134 -6.88 44.10 16.00
CA GLY A 134 -7.04 45.53 15.68
C GLY A 134 -7.46 46.37 16.88
N GLU A 135 -6.61 47.34 17.20
CA GLU A 135 -6.88 48.59 17.95
C GLU A 135 -7.08 48.51 19.47
N GLY A 136 -5.97 48.73 20.18
CA GLY A 136 -5.90 49.09 21.60
C GLY A 136 -4.72 50.02 21.88
N THR A 137 -4.51 51.02 21.02
CA THR A 137 -3.57 52.13 21.23
C THR A 137 -4.26 53.44 20.88
N GLU A 138 -5.17 53.88 21.74
CA GLU A 138 -5.58 55.29 21.80
C GLU A 138 -4.93 55.89 23.06
N SER A 139 -3.82 56.59 22.84
CA SER A 139 -3.17 57.47 23.78
C SER A 139 -4.04 58.70 24.03
N ASN A 140 -4.45 58.94 25.27
CA ASN A 140 -4.97 60.23 25.70
C ASN A 140 -4.21 60.71 26.94
N VAL A 141 -3.89 62.02 26.90
CA VAL A 141 -3.08 62.86 27.79
C VAL A 141 -1.60 63.00 27.41
#